data_AF-A0A8J7WWL8-F1
#
_entry.id   AF-A0A8J7WWL8-F1
#
_cell.length_a   1.000
_cell.length_b   1.000
_cell.length_c   1.000
_cell.angle_alpha   90.00
_cell.angle_beta   90.00
_cell.angle_gamma   90.00
#
_symmetry.space_group_name_H-M   'P 1'
#
loop_
_entity.id
_entity.type
_entity.pdbx_description
1 polymer ?
#
loop_
_entity_poly.entity_id
_entity_poly.type
_entity_poly.pdbx_seq_one_letter_code
_entity_poly.pdbx_strand_id
1 'polypeptide(L)'
;MPSYNVHLLGQEVSFKTNAEEDRIRQAEQLIKSRFQGLDTYGSRVSNEKLLILVALSLADDYIQTRQRLDELEDKMSRLLERIDRED
;
A
#
# COMPACT_ATOMS: atom_id res chain seq x y z
N MET A 1 9.07 17.86 -8.17
CA MET A 1 8.03 17.28 -7.30
C MET A 1 6.76 18.10 -7.41
N PRO A 2 5.79 17.66 -8.22
CA PRO A 2 4.43 18.21 -8.19
C PRO A 2 3.83 18.19 -6.77
N SER A 3 2.95 19.16 -6.50
CA SER A 3 2.17 19.25 -5.27
C SER A 3 0.77 18.72 -5.54
N TYR A 4 0.28 17.87 -4.66
CA TYR A 4 -1.07 17.31 -4.71
C TYR A 4 -1.84 17.72 -3.47
N ASN A 5 -3.15 17.88 -3.64
CA ASN A 5 -4.08 18.10 -2.55
C ASN A 5 -5.15 17.01 -2.61
N VAL A 6 -5.28 16.23 -1.55
CA VAL A 6 -6.19 15.09 -1.48
C VAL A 6 -7.14 15.27 -0.31
N HIS A 7 -8.40 14.96 -0.57
CA HIS A 7 -9.45 14.96 0.45
C HIS A 7 -9.80 13.52 0.81
N LEU A 8 -9.41 13.10 2.01
CA LEU A 8 -9.59 11.76 2.52
C LEU A 8 -10.30 11.82 3.87
N LEU A 9 -11.48 11.21 3.96
CA LEU A 9 -12.18 10.95 5.22
C LEU A 9 -12.43 12.22 6.05
N GLY A 10 -12.79 13.31 5.36
CA GLY A 10 -13.04 14.62 5.97
C GLY A 10 -11.76 15.43 6.27
N GLN A 11 -10.58 14.90 5.95
CA GLN A 11 -9.29 15.58 6.11
C GLN A 11 -8.76 16.01 4.74
N GLU A 12 -8.30 17.25 4.65
CA GLU A 12 -7.62 17.79 3.49
C GLU A 12 -6.10 17.76 3.74
N VAL A 13 -5.35 17.12 2.84
CA VAL A 13 -3.91 16.92 3.01
C VAL A 13 -3.20 17.32 1.73
N SER A 14 -2.25 18.24 1.88
CA SER A 14 -1.36 18.67 0.81
C SER A 14 0.02 18.04 0.96
N PHE A 15 0.55 17.43 -0.10
CA PHE A 15 1.87 16.81 -0.09
C PHE A 15 2.57 16.90 -1.45
N LYS A 16 3.89 16.72 -1.45
CA LYS A 16 4.73 16.73 -2.67
C LYS A 16 5.30 15.34 -2.94
N THR A 17 5.27 14.90 -4.19
CA THR A 17 5.84 13.60 -4.60
C THR A 17 6.34 13.66 -6.05
N ASN A 18 7.08 12.64 -6.47
CA ASN A 18 7.39 12.38 -7.89
C ASN A 18 6.45 11.32 -8.49
N ALA A 19 5.45 10.85 -7.73
CA ALA A 19 4.45 9.94 -8.27
C ALA A 19 3.62 10.63 -9.35
N GLU A 20 3.28 9.87 -10.39
CA GLU A 20 2.35 10.30 -11.42
C GLU A 20 0.93 10.36 -10.84
N GLU A 21 0.09 11.20 -11.45
CA GLU A 21 -1.27 11.47 -10.98
C GLU A 21 -2.11 10.18 -10.85
N ASP A 22 -1.95 9.23 -11.77
CA ASP A 22 -2.68 7.97 -11.73
C ASP A 22 -2.31 7.10 -10.54
N ARG A 23 -1.03 7.11 -10.11
CA ARG A 23 -0.61 6.44 -8.87
C ARG A 23 -1.21 7.11 -7.65
N ILE A 24 -1.36 8.44 -7.67
CA ILE A 24 -2.02 9.17 -6.58
C ILE A 24 -3.51 8.82 -6.51
N ARG A 25 -4.22 8.79 -7.65
CA ARG A 25 -5.62 8.36 -7.71
C ARG A 25 -5.82 6.94 -7.19
N GLN A 26 -4.93 6.01 -7.57
CA GLN A 26 -4.98 4.63 -7.08
C GLN A 26 -4.76 4.56 -5.56
N ALA A 27 -3.80 5.33 -5.03
CA ALA A 27 -3.56 5.38 -3.59
C ALA A 27 -4.79 5.93 -2.82
N GLU A 28 -5.44 6.97 -3.33
CA GLU A 28 -6.68 7.47 -2.74
C GLU A 28 -7.81 6.44 -2.74
N GLN A 29 -8.02 5.75 -3.87
CA GLN A 29 -9.05 4.72 -3.98
C GLN A 29 -8.77 3.55 -3.04
N LEU A 30 -7.51 3.15 -2.91
CA LEU A 30 -7.09 2.10 -1.98
C LEU A 30 -7.43 2.48 -0.53
N ILE A 31 -7.08 3.69 -0.10
CA ILE A 31 -7.40 4.19 1.25
C ILE A 31 -8.92 4.22 1.48
N LYS A 32 -9.69 4.76 0.53
CA LYS A 32 -11.16 4.85 0.60
C LYS A 32 -11.80 3.46 0.73
N SER A 33 -11.35 2.48 -0.06
CA SER A 33 -11.89 1.12 -0.01
C SER A 33 -11.63 0.42 1.33
N ARG A 34 -10.42 0.56 1.88
CA ARG A 34 -10.07 -0.02 3.19
C ARG A 34 -10.84 0.63 4.33
N PHE A 35 -11.01 1.95 4.26
CA PHE A 35 -11.83 2.66 5.22
C PHE A 35 -13.28 2.18 5.21
N GLN A 36 -13.91 2.06 4.03
CA GLN A 36 -15.30 1.59 3.92
C GLN A 36 -15.50 0.21 4.54
N GLY A 37 -14.53 -0.69 4.41
CA GLY A 37 -14.55 -2.01 5.05
C GLY A 37 -14.42 -1.98 6.58
N LEU A 38 -13.84 -0.91 7.15
CA LEU A 38 -13.71 -0.73 8.59
C LEU A 38 -14.93 -0.01 9.21
N ASP A 39 -15.51 0.94 8.48
CA ASP A 39 -16.70 1.71 8.91
C ASP A 39 -17.96 0.83 9.00
N THR A 40 -17.99 -0.31 8.31
CA THR A 40 -19.12 -1.26 8.34
C THR A 40 -19.33 -1.91 9.73
N TYR A 41 -18.35 -1.83 10.64
CA TYR A 41 -18.41 -2.45 11.96
C TYR A 41 -19.19 -1.64 13.02
N GLY A 42 -19.88 -0.56 12.63
CA GLY A 42 -20.88 0.13 13.47
C GLY A 42 -20.34 0.75 14.76
N SER A 43 -19.02 0.87 14.89
CA SER A 43 -18.36 1.40 16.08
C SER A 43 -18.14 2.90 15.94
N ARG A 44 -18.36 3.66 17.02
CA ARG A 44 -18.10 5.12 17.14
C ARG A 44 -16.59 5.44 17.14
N VAL A 45 -15.84 4.93 16.16
CA VAL A 45 -14.41 5.15 16.03
C VAL A 45 -14.19 6.42 15.23
N SER A 46 -13.32 7.31 15.71
CA SER A 46 -13.04 8.57 15.01
C SER A 46 -12.27 8.31 13.71
N ASN A 47 -12.40 9.22 12.74
CA ASN A 47 -11.72 9.10 11.45
C ASN A 47 -10.19 8.99 11.61
N GLU A 48 -9.60 9.61 12.63
CA GLU A 48 -8.17 9.50 12.93
C GLU A 48 -7.79 8.07 13.31
N LYS A 49 -8.58 7.41 14.17
CA LYS A 49 -8.32 6.01 14.56
C LYS A 49 -8.50 5.07 13.38
N LEU A 50 -9.50 5.30 12.53
CA LEU A 50 -9.70 4.53 11.31
C LEU A 50 -8.53 4.73 10.33
N LEU A 51 -8.02 5.96 10.18
CA LEU A 51 -6.83 6.25 9.38
C LEU A 51 -5.58 5.53 9.91
N ILE A 52 -5.39 5.46 11.23
CA ILE A 52 -4.30 4.68 11.84
C ILE A 52 -4.44 3.19 11.51
N LEU A 53 -5.66 2.63 11.57
CA LEU A 53 -5.91 1.24 11.20
C LEU A 53 -5.62 0.99 9.71
N VAL A 54 -6.03 1.90 8.83
CA VAL A 54 -5.70 1.82 7.39
C VAL A 54 -4.18 1.85 7.21
N ALA A 55 -3.48 2.78 7.86
CA ALA A 55 -2.02 2.90 7.77
C ALA A 55 -1.31 1.62 8.25
N LEU A 56 -1.75 1.03 9.36
CA LEU A 56 -1.25 -0.25 9.85
C LEU A 56 -1.47 -1.38 8.84
N SER A 57 -2.66 -1.46 8.25
CA SER A 57 -2.95 -2.49 7.24
C SER A 57 -2.08 -2.35 5.99
N LEU A 58 -1.84 -1.11 5.54
CA LEU A 58 -0.99 -0.85 4.37
C LEU A 58 0.49 -1.13 4.67
N ALA A 59 0.94 -0.88 5.89
CA ALA A 59 2.29 -1.21 6.32
C ALA A 59 2.50 -2.73 6.35
N ASP A 60 1.54 -3.49 6.86
CA ASP A 60 1.55 -4.96 6.84
C ASP A 60 1.59 -5.51 5.40
N ASP A 61 0.69 -5.03 4.53
CA ASP A 61 0.69 -5.42 3.11
C ASP A 61 2.02 -5.12 2.42
N TYR A 62 2.63 -3.97 2.72
CA TYR A 62 3.93 -3.60 2.18
C TYR A 62 5.03 -4.58 2.64
N ILE A 63 5.05 -4.93 3.93
CA ILE A 63 5.99 -5.91 4.49
C ILE A 63 5.80 -7.27 3.83
N GLN A 64 4.56 -7.76 3.73
CA GLN A 64 4.26 -9.07 3.11
C GLN A 64 4.62 -9.10 1.62
N THR A 65 4.33 -8.00 0.90
CA THR A 65 4.68 -7.89 -0.53
C THR A 65 6.19 -7.94 -0.73
N ARG A 66 6.95 -7.26 0.14
CA ARG A 66 8.41 -7.25 0.08
C ARG A 66 9.01 -8.63 0.39
N GLN A 67 8.52 -9.30 1.43
CA GLN A 67 8.94 -10.67 1.74
C GLN A 67 8.68 -11.63 0.56
N ARG A 68 7.51 -11.50 -0.08
CA ARG A 68 7.18 -12.33 -1.24
C ARG A 68 8.07 -12.04 -2.45
N LEU A 69 8.51 -10.80 -2.63
CA LEU A 69 9.46 -10.43 -3.66
C LEU A 69 10.82 -11.07 -3.40
N ASP A 70 11.34 -10.94 -2.17
CA ASP A 70 12.61 -11.55 -1.75
C ASP A 70 12.59 -13.07 -1.95
N GLU A 71 11.49 -13.74 -1.55
CA GLU A 71 11.32 -15.18 -1.79
C GLU A 71 11.31 -15.57 -3.27
N LEU A 72 10.78 -14.71 -4.13
CA LEU A 72 10.73 -14.96 -5.57
C LEU A 72 12.11 -14.78 -6.20
N GLU A 73 12.85 -13.75 -5.80
CA GLU A 73 14.23 -13.51 -6.21
C GLU A 73 15.14 -14.69 -5.80
N ASP A 74 14.98 -15.19 -4.58
CA ASP A 74 15.68 -16.40 -4.11
C ASP A 74 15.35 -17.64 -4.95
N LYS A 75 14.07 -17.84 -5.25
CA LYS A 75 13.62 -18.97 -6.09
C LYS A 75 14.20 -18.87 -7.51
N MET A 76 14.20 -17.68 -8.11
CA MET A 76 14.77 -17.45 -9.43
C MET A 76 16.28 -17.72 -9.43
N SER A 77 17.00 -17.24 -8.43
CA SER A 77 18.44 -17.45 -8.29
C SER A 77 18.79 -18.94 -8.20
N ARG A 78 18.03 -19.72 -7.41
CA ARG A 78 18.20 -21.18 -7.32
C ARG A 78 17.89 -21.92 -8.62
N LEU A 79 16.91 -21.44 -9.39
CA LEU A 79 16.60 -22.03 -10.70
C LEU A 79 17.72 -21.76 -11.70
N LEU A 80 18.26 -20.55 -11.74
CA LEU A 80 19.40 -20.20 -12.59
C LEU A 80 20.64 -21.03 -12.24
N GLU A 81 20.99 -21.13 -10.94
CA GLU A 81 22.10 -21.98 -10.49
C GLU A 81 21.96 -23.44 -10.90
N ARG A 82 20.72 -23.93 -11.03
CA ARG A 82 20.46 -25.31 -11.42
C ARG A 82 20.61 -25.50 -12.92
N ILE A 83 20.17 -24.53 -13.73
CA ILE A 83 20.38 -24.54 -15.18
C ILE A 83 21.88 -24.52 -15.49
N ASP A 84 22.64 -23.63 -14.85
CA ASP A 84 24.11 -23.51 -15.03
C ASP A 84 24.90 -24.77 -14.62
N ARG A 85 24.31 -25.69 -13.85
CA ARG A 85 24.92 -26.97 -13.45
C ARG A 85 24.53 -28.14 -14.34
N GLU A 86 23.45 -27.99 -15.11
CA GLU A 86 22.94 -29.02 -16.03
C GLU A 86 23.48 -28.84 -17.46
N ASP A 87 24.12 -27.70 -17.78
CA ASP A 87 24.97 -27.43 -18.97
C ASP A 87 26.47 -27.72 -18.72
#